data_AF-A0A7X0J7M6-F1
#
_entry.id   AF-A0A7X0J7M6-F1
#
_cell.length_a   1.000
_cell.length_b   1.000
_cell.length_c   1.000
_cell.angle_alpha   90.00
_cell.angle_beta   90.00
_cell.angle_gamma   90.00
#
_symmetry.space_group_name_H-M   'P 1'
#
loop_
_entity.id
_entity.type
_entity.pdbx_description
1 polymer ?
#
loop_
_entity_poly.entity_id
_entity_poly.type
_entity_poly.pdbx_seq_one_letter_code
_entity_poly.pdbx_strand_id
1 'polypeptide(L)'
;MMVNKLLNTKAGKWEPVLQETKIKVKGTVTTNKDQTTKNRVNRRIWVNEVEILPEMGFILRPFYECKFDWGKSAQNGSFITALSVCLAVFPTERLAENFYVRFQEEFVMKFPAGDFELNIDLNRFLKRYKGRSAPDLYSRFCFSAISSSREILLYKDPVSGLITANLAENYALHSGAIPDVKVRKLNERKQKLLFRLFAKGNHIIQGYEFQEIMPRVEDMMNRFYWRSIEKMITKQYSEKFTE
;
A
#
# COMPACT_ATOMS: atom_id res chain seq x y z
N MET A 1 31.28 -7.86 -3.58
CA MET A 1 31.04 -6.42 -3.81
C MET A 1 30.26 -6.20 -5.13
N MET A 2 29.09 -6.83 -5.28
CA MET A 2 28.36 -6.94 -6.57
C MET A 2 26.83 -6.69 -6.41
N VAL A 3 26.43 -5.71 -5.59
CA VAL A 3 24.99 -5.38 -5.42
C VAL A 3 24.62 -4.02 -6.04
N ASN A 4 25.60 -3.18 -6.40
CA ASN A 4 25.33 -1.82 -6.90
C ASN A 4 25.19 -1.71 -8.43
N LYS A 5 25.31 -2.80 -9.21
CA LYS A 5 25.26 -2.75 -10.68
C LYS A 5 23.89 -3.08 -11.31
N LEU A 6 22.93 -3.61 -10.54
CA LEU A 6 21.62 -4.03 -11.08
C LEU A 6 20.53 -2.95 -11.09
N LEU A 7 20.83 -1.73 -10.61
CA LEU A 7 19.88 -0.60 -10.65
C LEU A 7 20.12 0.36 -11.84
N ASN A 8 21.01 0.02 -12.77
CA ASN A 8 21.42 0.90 -13.87
C ASN A 8 21.23 0.28 -15.27
N THR A 9 20.26 -0.61 -15.43
CA THR A 9 19.71 -0.89 -16.76
C THR A 9 18.97 0.36 -17.23
N LYS A 10 19.39 0.92 -18.37
CA LYS A 10 18.75 2.06 -19.04
C LYS A 10 17.24 1.84 -19.04
N ALA A 11 16.54 2.58 -18.18
CA ALA A 11 15.09 2.59 -18.16
C ALA A 11 14.61 3.11 -19.52
N GLY A 12 14.22 2.19 -20.42
CA GLY A 12 13.34 2.54 -21.52
C GLY A 12 12.18 3.33 -20.92
N LYS A 13 11.84 4.47 -21.52
CA LYS A 13 10.73 5.33 -21.07
C LYS A 13 9.43 4.54 -21.22
N TRP A 14 9.12 3.68 -20.26
CA TRP A 14 7.82 3.06 -20.14
C TRP A 14 6.96 4.02 -19.33
N GLU A 15 6.26 4.89 -20.05
CA GLU A 15 5.20 5.69 -19.47
C GLU A 15 3.90 4.89 -19.63
N PRO A 16 3.18 4.61 -18.53
CA PRO A 16 1.86 4.02 -18.66
C PRO A 16 1.01 5.00 -19.46
N VAL A 17 0.61 4.62 -20.67
CA VAL A 17 -0.32 5.41 -21.48
C VAL A 17 -1.68 5.29 -20.81
N LEU A 18 -1.96 6.22 -19.90
CA LEU A 18 -3.32 6.44 -19.43
C LEU A 18 -4.13 7.04 -20.58
N GLN A 19 -5.36 6.55 -20.77
CA GLN A 19 -6.29 7.14 -21.73
C GLN A 19 -6.62 8.58 -21.34
N GLU A 20 -6.76 8.84 -20.04
CA GLU A 20 -7.00 10.17 -19.47
C GLU A 20 -6.16 10.37 -18.20
N THR A 21 -5.47 11.51 -18.10
CA THR A 21 -4.71 11.89 -16.89
C THR A 21 -5.50 12.80 -15.97
N LYS A 22 -6.67 13.28 -16.40
CA LYS A 22 -7.63 14.01 -15.58
C LYS A 22 -8.85 13.15 -15.40
N ILE A 23 -9.21 12.89 -14.15
CA ILE A 23 -10.37 12.05 -13.81
C ILE A 23 -11.35 12.85 -12.97
N LYS A 24 -12.64 12.62 -13.18
CA LYS A 24 -13.72 13.17 -12.37
C LYS A 24 -14.15 12.12 -11.35
N VAL A 25 -14.00 12.40 -10.06
CA VAL A 25 -14.42 11.50 -8.98
C VAL A 25 -15.52 12.16 -8.18
N LYS A 26 -16.67 11.50 -8.08
CA LYS A 26 -17.82 11.94 -7.28
C LYS A 26 -18.09 10.93 -6.19
N GLY A 27 -18.37 11.38 -4.98
CA GLY A 27 -18.77 10.54 -3.86
C GLY A 27 -20.04 11.08 -3.22
N THR A 28 -20.93 10.18 -2.82
CA THR A 28 -22.16 10.54 -2.09
C THR A 28 -22.32 9.70 -0.83
N VAL A 29 -22.77 10.31 0.27
CA VAL A 29 -23.02 9.71 1.57
C VAL A 29 -24.49 9.86 1.93
N THR A 30 -25.21 8.74 1.96
CA THR A 30 -26.61 8.70 2.41
C THR A 30 -26.69 8.01 3.76
N THR A 31 -27.30 8.66 4.75
CA THR A 31 -27.50 8.08 6.08
C THR A 31 -28.96 7.68 6.24
N ASN A 32 -29.24 6.39 6.35
CA ASN A 32 -30.57 5.89 6.64
C ASN A 32 -30.70 5.67 8.15
N LYS A 33 -31.75 6.25 8.75
CA LYS A 33 -32.16 5.97 10.12
C LYS A 33 -33.11 4.78 10.10
N ASP A 34 -32.60 3.58 10.33
CA ASP A 34 -33.48 2.46 10.65
C ASP A 34 -34.00 2.61 12.08
N GLN A 35 -35.28 2.31 12.29
CA GLN A 35 -35.99 2.46 13.57
C GLN A 35 -35.43 1.55 14.69
N THR A 36 -34.46 0.69 14.37
CA THR A 36 -33.76 -0.21 15.29
C THR A 36 -32.25 0.12 15.33
N THR A 37 -31.90 1.21 16.03
CA THR A 37 -30.61 1.46 16.71
C THR A 37 -29.26 1.42 15.97
N LYS A 38 -29.17 1.35 14.64
CA LYS A 38 -27.90 1.64 13.92
C LYS A 38 -28.11 2.55 12.71
N ASN A 39 -27.48 3.72 12.72
CA ASN A 39 -27.36 4.58 11.52
C ASN A 39 -26.57 3.82 10.45
N ARG A 40 -27.23 3.42 9.36
CA ARG A 40 -26.55 2.79 8.23
C ARG A 40 -26.08 3.90 7.27
N VAL A 41 -24.78 4.09 7.21
CA VAL A 41 -24.14 5.01 6.26
C VAL A 41 -23.85 4.24 4.98
N ASN A 42 -24.54 4.61 3.90
CA ASN A 42 -24.28 4.08 2.57
C ASN A 42 -23.45 5.09 1.77
N ARG A 43 -22.41 4.61 1.09
CA ARG A 43 -21.45 5.41 0.35
C ARG A 43 -21.31 4.88 -1.07
N ARG A 44 -21.39 5.77 -2.05
CA ARG A 44 -21.32 5.46 -3.48
C ARG A 44 -20.28 6.35 -4.15
N ILE A 45 -19.63 5.82 -5.18
CA ILE A 45 -18.56 6.54 -5.91
C ILE A 45 -18.78 6.39 -7.41
N TRP A 46 -18.53 7.48 -8.13
CA TRP A 46 -18.48 7.52 -9.59
C TRP A 46 -17.11 8.00 -10.04
N VAL A 47 -16.60 7.40 -11.11
CA VAL A 47 -15.37 7.80 -11.80
C VAL A 47 -15.73 8.06 -13.26
N ASN A 48 -15.46 9.28 -13.75
CA ASN A 48 -15.83 9.71 -15.09
C ASN A 48 -17.31 9.41 -15.41
N GLU A 49 -18.19 9.74 -14.44
CA GLU A 49 -19.66 9.57 -14.53
C GLU A 49 -20.15 8.11 -14.48
N VAL A 50 -19.25 7.13 -14.43
CA VAL A 50 -19.59 5.72 -14.27
C VAL A 50 -19.55 5.35 -12.78
N GLU A 51 -20.63 4.75 -12.28
CA GLU A 51 -20.65 4.23 -10.91
C GLU A 51 -19.72 3.03 -10.79
N ILE A 52 -18.89 3.03 -9.75
CA ILE A 52 -18.02 1.90 -9.42
C ILE A 52 -18.50 1.23 -8.15
N LEU A 53 -18.22 -0.07 -8.03
CA LEU A 53 -18.68 -0.92 -6.94
C LEU A 53 -17.50 -1.34 -6.03
N PRO A 54 -17.68 -1.38 -4.70
CA PRO A 54 -16.61 -1.77 -3.77
C PRO A 54 -16.14 -3.23 -3.98
N GLU A 55 -17.00 -4.07 -4.53
CA GLU A 55 -16.75 -5.48 -4.86
C GLU A 55 -15.54 -5.62 -5.80
N MET A 56 -15.32 -4.67 -6.70
CA MET A 56 -14.20 -4.70 -7.64
C MET A 56 -12.85 -4.73 -6.91
N GLY A 57 -12.68 -3.87 -5.90
CA GLY A 57 -11.49 -3.87 -5.05
C GLY A 57 -11.49 -5.05 -4.07
N PHE A 58 -12.66 -5.43 -3.55
CA PHE A 58 -12.78 -6.49 -2.55
C PHE A 58 -12.40 -7.86 -3.10
N ILE A 59 -12.73 -8.19 -4.35
CA ILE A 59 -12.32 -9.45 -4.99
C ILE A 59 -10.80 -9.62 -4.94
N LEU A 60 -10.05 -8.55 -5.18
CA LEU A 60 -8.59 -8.57 -5.14
C LEU A 60 -8.04 -8.50 -3.71
N ARG A 61 -8.81 -7.93 -2.78
CA ARG A 61 -8.41 -7.68 -1.38
C ARG A 61 -9.55 -7.99 -0.41
N PRO A 62 -9.92 -9.28 -0.24
CA PRO A 62 -11.12 -9.68 0.51
C PRO A 62 -11.02 -9.47 2.02
N PHE A 63 -9.88 -8.98 2.49
CA PHE A 63 -9.61 -8.73 3.90
C PHE A 63 -9.95 -7.32 4.36
N TYR A 64 -10.12 -6.38 3.43
CA TYR A 64 -10.71 -5.10 3.76
C TYR A 64 -12.23 -5.24 3.77
N GLU A 65 -12.91 -4.34 4.47
CA GLU A 65 -14.37 -4.33 4.46
C GLU A 65 -14.89 -4.00 3.05
N CYS A 66 -15.84 -4.78 2.54
CA CYS A 66 -16.49 -4.55 1.25
C CYS A 66 -17.44 -3.33 1.31
N LYS A 67 -16.88 -2.14 1.50
CA LYS A 67 -17.59 -0.86 1.54
C LYS A 67 -16.65 0.28 1.19
N PHE A 68 -17.21 1.35 0.62
CA PHE A 68 -16.47 2.60 0.46
C PHE A 68 -16.37 3.39 1.76
N ASP A 69 -15.27 4.09 1.93
CA ASP A 69 -14.97 4.98 3.04
C ASP A 69 -13.87 5.98 2.63
N TRP A 70 -13.92 7.22 3.11
CA TRP A 70 -12.97 8.26 2.71
C TRP A 70 -12.90 9.41 3.71
N GLY A 71 -11.89 10.28 3.53
CA GLY A 71 -11.57 11.36 4.46
C GLY A 71 -10.63 10.92 5.59
N LYS A 72 -10.25 11.87 6.46
CA LYS A 72 -9.16 11.69 7.43
C LYS A 72 -9.38 10.60 8.47
N SER A 73 -10.64 10.30 8.78
CA SER A 73 -11.02 9.27 9.75
C SER A 73 -11.32 7.92 9.10
N ALA A 74 -11.18 7.82 7.78
CA ALA A 74 -11.49 6.60 7.06
C ALA A 74 -10.52 5.49 7.44
N GLN A 75 -11.08 4.31 7.65
CA GLN A 75 -10.32 3.14 8.09
C GLN A 75 -10.03 2.24 6.89
N ASN A 76 -10.18 0.93 7.05
CA ASN A 76 -9.88 -0.08 6.04
C ASN A 76 -10.66 0.12 4.72
N GLY A 77 -11.89 0.67 4.76
CA GLY A 77 -12.70 0.96 3.56
C GLY A 77 -12.07 2.00 2.62
N SER A 78 -11.12 2.82 3.10
CA SER A 78 -10.39 3.76 2.25
C SER A 78 -9.45 3.08 1.27
N PHE A 79 -8.92 1.90 1.61
CA PHE A 79 -8.11 1.09 0.70
C PHE A 79 -8.96 0.48 -0.40
N ILE A 80 -10.17 -0.01 -0.10
CA ILE A 80 -11.12 -0.50 -1.10
C ILE A 80 -11.56 0.63 -2.03
N THR A 81 -11.83 1.80 -1.46
CA THR A 81 -12.13 3.01 -2.24
C THR A 81 -11.00 3.34 -3.20
N ALA A 82 -9.76 3.43 -2.71
CA ALA A 82 -8.61 3.73 -3.54
C ALA A 82 -8.35 2.69 -4.62
N LEU A 83 -8.44 1.39 -4.27
CA LEU A 83 -8.23 0.30 -5.21
C LEU A 83 -9.30 0.27 -6.30
N SER A 84 -10.57 0.42 -5.93
CA SER A 84 -11.67 0.42 -6.91
C SER A 84 -11.58 1.61 -7.86
N VAL A 85 -11.22 2.80 -7.37
CA VAL A 85 -10.94 3.96 -8.23
C VAL A 85 -9.73 3.68 -9.14
N CYS A 86 -8.66 3.10 -8.61
CA CYS A 86 -7.49 2.75 -9.42
C CYS A 86 -7.82 1.72 -10.51
N LEU A 87 -8.65 0.72 -10.22
CA LEU A 87 -9.09 -0.27 -11.21
C LEU A 87 -9.93 0.35 -12.33
N ALA A 88 -10.71 1.40 -12.04
CA ALA A 88 -11.47 2.13 -13.04
C ALA A 88 -10.63 3.06 -13.91
N VAL A 89 -9.46 3.48 -13.42
CA VAL A 89 -8.62 4.51 -14.07
C VAL A 89 -7.41 3.91 -14.79
N PHE A 90 -6.77 2.90 -14.20
CA PHE A 90 -5.56 2.31 -14.76
C PHE A 90 -5.90 1.17 -15.73
N PRO A 91 -5.18 1.05 -16.85
CA PRO A 91 -5.52 0.09 -17.91
C PRO A 91 -5.27 -1.38 -17.53
N THR A 92 -4.56 -1.64 -16.43
CA THR A 92 -4.25 -3.00 -15.99
C THR A 92 -4.40 -3.11 -14.48
N GLU A 93 -4.88 -4.27 -14.01
CA GLU A 93 -4.98 -4.60 -12.59
C GLU A 93 -3.66 -4.41 -11.86
N ARG A 94 -2.55 -4.87 -12.45
CA ARG A 94 -1.20 -4.71 -11.89
C ARG A 94 -0.85 -3.26 -11.59
N LEU A 95 -1.16 -2.33 -12.50
CA LEU A 95 -0.91 -0.91 -12.26
C LEU A 95 -1.82 -0.38 -11.14
N ALA A 96 -3.09 -0.77 -11.13
CA ALA A 96 -4.00 -0.41 -10.05
C ALA A 96 -3.49 -0.89 -8.68
N GLU A 97 -3.09 -2.15 -8.56
CA GLU A 97 -2.48 -2.73 -7.36
C GLU A 97 -1.18 -2.01 -6.96
N ASN A 98 -0.37 -1.59 -7.93
CA ASN A 98 0.87 -0.87 -7.65
C ASN A 98 0.63 0.56 -7.16
N PHE A 99 -0.46 1.23 -7.55
CA PHE A 99 -0.68 2.64 -7.23
C PHE A 99 -1.64 2.89 -6.06
N TYR A 100 -2.55 1.97 -5.75
CA TYR A 100 -3.70 2.31 -4.88
C TYR A 100 -3.32 2.75 -3.46
N VAL A 101 -2.24 2.22 -2.86
CA VAL A 101 -1.79 2.69 -1.53
C VAL A 101 -1.40 4.16 -1.57
N ARG A 102 -0.65 4.57 -2.59
CA ARG A 102 -0.24 5.98 -2.74
C ARG A 102 -1.42 6.85 -3.14
N PHE A 103 -2.34 6.32 -3.93
CA PHE A 103 -3.57 7.00 -4.27
C PHE A 103 -4.44 7.24 -3.02
N GLN A 104 -4.51 6.25 -2.13
CA GLN A 104 -5.20 6.35 -0.85
C GLN A 104 -4.62 7.48 0.01
N GLU A 105 -3.30 7.49 0.20
CA GLU A 105 -2.59 8.49 1.00
C GLU A 105 -2.70 9.91 0.41
N GLU A 106 -2.59 10.03 -0.92
CA GLU A 106 -2.53 11.34 -1.57
C GLU A 106 -3.92 11.97 -1.77
N PHE A 107 -4.92 11.15 -2.09
CA PHE A 107 -6.25 11.60 -2.49
C PHE A 107 -7.35 11.15 -1.53
N VAL A 108 -7.58 9.85 -1.37
CA VAL A 108 -8.78 9.32 -0.67
C VAL A 108 -8.87 9.78 0.79
N MET A 109 -7.75 9.81 1.50
CA MET A 109 -7.68 10.32 2.89
C MET A 109 -7.98 11.83 3.02
N LYS A 110 -7.97 12.56 1.90
CA LYS A 110 -8.19 14.00 1.83
C LYS A 110 -9.50 14.38 1.16
N PHE A 111 -10.28 13.41 0.68
CA PHE A 111 -11.62 13.70 0.18
C PHE A 111 -12.48 14.32 1.29
N PRO A 112 -13.40 15.24 0.94
CA PRO A 112 -14.38 15.76 1.90
C PRO A 112 -15.15 14.61 2.56
N ALA A 113 -15.40 14.70 3.87
CA ALA A 113 -16.03 13.62 4.61
C ALA A 113 -17.48 13.31 4.18
N GLY A 114 -18.17 14.29 3.60
CA GLY A 114 -19.52 14.15 3.04
C GLY A 114 -19.50 13.94 1.53
N ASP A 115 -20.54 14.45 0.87
CA ASP A 115 -20.63 14.45 -0.59
C ASP A 115 -19.52 15.30 -1.22
N PHE A 116 -19.04 14.88 -2.38
CA PHE A 116 -18.03 15.63 -3.11
C PHE A 116 -18.08 15.35 -4.61
N GLU A 117 -17.52 16.29 -5.37
CA GLU A 117 -17.22 16.14 -6.79
C GLU A 117 -15.87 16.82 -7.04
N LEU A 118 -14.89 16.04 -7.50
CA LEU A 118 -13.50 16.46 -7.62
C LEU A 118 -12.96 16.12 -9.01
N ASN A 119 -12.24 17.07 -9.61
CA ASN A 119 -11.43 16.84 -10.80
C ASN A 119 -9.98 16.63 -10.37
N ILE A 120 -9.46 15.41 -10.53
CA ILE A 120 -8.13 15.02 -10.09
C ILE A 120 -7.21 14.95 -11.30
N ASP A 121 -6.12 15.73 -11.27
CA ASP A 121 -5.02 15.64 -12.24
C ASP A 121 -3.94 14.68 -11.73
N LEU A 122 -3.78 13.55 -12.43
CA LEU A 122 -2.85 12.48 -12.08
C LEU A 122 -1.42 12.75 -12.52
N ASN A 123 -1.14 13.77 -13.35
CA ASN A 123 0.20 14.00 -13.90
C ASN A 123 1.26 14.16 -12.80
N ARG A 124 0.94 14.95 -11.77
CA ARG A 124 1.85 15.15 -10.63
C ARG A 124 2.03 13.88 -9.81
N PHE A 125 0.95 13.12 -9.60
CA PHE A 125 0.96 11.86 -8.88
C PHE A 125 1.84 10.82 -9.59
N LEU A 126 1.62 10.61 -10.88
CA LEU A 126 2.38 9.67 -11.71
C LEU A 126 3.85 10.05 -11.80
N LYS A 127 4.15 11.34 -11.93
CA LYS A 127 5.54 11.83 -11.92
C LYS A 127 6.22 11.55 -10.58
N ARG A 128 5.52 11.76 -9.45
CA ARG A 128 6.04 11.49 -8.10
C ARG A 128 6.29 10.00 -7.88
N TYR A 129 5.39 9.14 -8.35
CA TYR A 129 5.43 7.70 -8.13
C TYR A 129 5.80 6.90 -9.38
N LYS A 130 6.61 7.48 -10.29
CA LYS A 130 6.99 6.85 -11.56
C LYS A 130 7.55 5.42 -11.41
N GLY A 131 8.29 5.16 -10.33
CA GLY A 131 8.81 3.81 -10.07
C GLY A 131 7.73 2.72 -9.96
N ARG A 132 6.49 3.10 -9.59
CA ARG A 132 5.36 2.17 -9.45
C ARG A 132 4.77 1.71 -10.78
N SER A 133 5.10 2.38 -11.89
CA SER A 133 4.70 1.94 -13.22
C SER A 133 5.66 0.92 -13.84
N ALA A 134 6.78 0.57 -13.20
CA ALA A 134 7.74 -0.39 -13.76
C ALA A 134 7.02 -1.70 -14.15
N PRO A 135 7.23 -2.23 -15.37
CA PRO A 135 6.51 -3.41 -15.88
C PRO A 135 6.74 -4.65 -15.00
N ASP A 136 7.93 -4.72 -14.44
CA ASP A 136 8.44 -5.84 -13.64
C ASP A 136 8.10 -5.73 -12.15
N LEU A 137 7.40 -4.66 -11.76
CA LEU A 137 7.00 -4.43 -10.38
C LEU A 137 5.59 -4.99 -10.12
N TYR A 138 5.48 -5.69 -9.01
CA TYR A 138 4.24 -6.23 -8.47
C TYR A 138 4.08 -5.85 -7.00
N SER A 139 2.90 -5.36 -6.63
CA SER A 139 2.51 -5.07 -5.27
C SER A 139 1.67 -6.21 -4.70
N ARG A 140 2.12 -6.77 -3.58
CA ARG A 140 1.42 -7.81 -2.81
C ARG A 140 1.28 -7.36 -1.36
N PHE A 141 0.41 -8.01 -0.62
CA PHE A 141 0.17 -7.67 0.78
C PHE A 141 0.44 -8.88 1.64
N CYS A 142 1.20 -8.66 2.72
CA CYS A 142 1.38 -9.64 3.77
C CYS A 142 0.62 -9.18 5.02
N PHE A 143 -0.01 -10.12 5.72
CA PHE A 143 -0.56 -9.85 7.05
C PHE A 143 0.56 -9.89 8.08
N SER A 144 0.67 -8.83 8.88
CA SER A 144 1.35 -8.90 10.16
C SER A 144 0.29 -9.01 11.26
N ALA A 145 0.56 -9.85 12.25
CA ALA A 145 -0.40 -10.42 13.21
C ALA A 145 -1.31 -9.46 14.00
N ILE A 146 -1.20 -8.12 13.87
CA ILE A 146 -1.86 -7.21 14.82
C ILE A 146 -2.71 -6.08 14.23
N SER A 147 -2.69 -5.72 12.93
CA SER A 147 -3.76 -4.84 12.37
C SER A 147 -3.50 -4.25 10.98
N SER A 148 -2.29 -4.33 10.42
CA SER A 148 -2.02 -3.72 9.11
C SER A 148 -1.48 -4.72 8.11
N SER A 149 -2.19 -4.85 7.00
CA SER A 149 -1.66 -5.43 5.78
C SER A 149 -0.52 -4.54 5.29
N ARG A 150 0.69 -5.09 5.18
CA ARG A 150 1.84 -4.35 4.68
C ARG A 150 2.00 -4.61 3.20
N GLU A 151 2.11 -3.54 2.45
CA GLU A 151 2.53 -3.60 1.05
C GLU A 151 3.96 -4.16 0.96
N ILE A 152 4.11 -5.16 0.12
CA ILE A 152 5.37 -5.78 -0.29
C ILE A 152 5.50 -5.60 -1.80
N LEU A 153 6.56 -4.92 -2.19
CA LEU A 153 7.00 -4.74 -3.56
C LEU A 153 7.92 -5.89 -3.97
N LEU A 154 7.57 -6.53 -5.07
CA LEU A 154 8.27 -7.64 -5.72
C LEU A 154 8.73 -7.21 -7.11
N TYR A 155 9.96 -7.51 -7.46
CA TYR A 155 10.53 -7.24 -8.77
C TYR A 155 10.79 -8.56 -9.49
N LYS A 156 10.21 -8.75 -10.67
CA LYS A 156 10.43 -9.92 -11.52
C LYS A 156 11.41 -9.58 -12.63
N ASP A 157 12.61 -10.15 -12.59
CA ASP A 157 13.57 -9.96 -13.68
C ASP A 157 12.98 -10.51 -15.00
N PRO A 158 12.85 -9.69 -16.05
CA PRO A 158 12.26 -10.12 -17.32
C PRO A 158 13.12 -11.15 -18.06
N VAL A 159 14.43 -11.24 -17.78
CA VAL A 159 15.34 -12.17 -18.45
C VAL A 159 15.35 -13.53 -17.74
N SER A 160 15.64 -13.53 -16.44
CA SER A 160 15.75 -14.78 -15.68
C SER A 160 14.40 -15.29 -15.15
N GLY A 161 13.37 -14.44 -15.13
CA GLY A 161 12.11 -14.73 -14.45
C GLY A 161 12.21 -14.70 -12.93
N LEU A 162 13.39 -14.46 -12.36
CA LEU A 162 13.64 -14.45 -10.93
C LEU A 162 12.89 -13.29 -10.27
N ILE A 163 12.06 -13.61 -9.30
CA ILE A 163 11.32 -12.63 -8.50
C ILE A 163 12.11 -12.35 -7.23
N THR A 164 12.27 -11.08 -6.89
CA THR A 164 13.02 -10.61 -5.72
C THR A 164 12.16 -9.67 -4.87
N ALA A 165 12.05 -9.98 -3.58
CA ALA A 165 11.48 -9.14 -2.54
C ALA A 165 12.60 -8.68 -1.59
N ASN A 166 12.86 -7.37 -1.54
CA ASN A 166 13.78 -6.79 -0.56
C ASN A 166 12.99 -6.25 0.65
N LEU A 167 12.90 -7.05 1.70
CA LEU A 167 12.06 -6.75 2.85
C LEU A 167 12.57 -5.59 3.70
N ALA A 168 13.88 -5.32 3.67
CA ALA A 168 14.44 -4.16 4.38
C ALA A 168 13.98 -2.83 3.75
N GLU A 169 13.84 -2.78 2.41
CA GLU A 169 13.26 -1.62 1.74
C GLU A 169 11.76 -1.54 2.01
N ASN A 170 11.04 -2.65 1.85
CA ASN A 170 9.59 -2.71 2.06
C ASN A 170 9.18 -2.27 3.46
N TYR A 171 9.92 -2.71 4.49
CA TYR A 171 9.63 -2.32 5.86
C TYR A 171 9.80 -0.82 6.12
N ALA A 172 10.81 -0.19 5.51
CA ALA A 172 11.08 1.24 5.68
C ALA A 172 10.02 2.15 5.03
N LEU A 173 9.35 1.68 3.97
CA LEU A 173 8.42 2.48 3.15
C LEU A 173 7.08 2.84 3.83
N HIS A 174 6.79 2.30 5.00
CA HIS A 174 5.50 2.42 5.70
C HIS A 174 5.41 3.59 6.70
N SER A 175 6.37 4.52 6.70
CA SER A 175 6.38 5.68 7.61
C SER A 175 5.82 6.94 6.94
N GLY A 176 4.56 6.89 6.51
CA GLY A 176 3.88 8.00 5.81
C GLY A 176 3.54 9.21 6.69
N ALA A 177 3.52 9.06 8.02
CA ALA A 177 2.99 10.06 8.94
C ALA A 177 4.02 11.10 9.46
N ILE A 178 5.28 11.06 9.01
CA ILE A 178 6.30 12.02 9.45
C ILE A 178 6.36 13.20 8.46
N PRO A 179 5.91 14.42 8.84
CA PRO A 179 5.83 15.56 7.92
C PRO A 179 7.22 16.07 7.50
N ASP A 180 8.17 16.03 8.43
CA ASP A 180 9.56 16.44 8.17
C ASP A 180 10.30 15.40 7.33
N VAL A 181 10.74 15.82 6.14
CA VAL A 181 11.43 14.95 5.17
C VAL A 181 12.77 14.42 5.71
N LYS A 182 13.53 15.21 6.48
CA LYS A 182 14.81 14.79 7.05
C LYS A 182 14.58 13.74 8.13
N VAL A 183 13.62 13.98 9.04
CA VAL A 183 13.27 13.03 10.11
C VAL A 183 12.72 11.75 9.51
N ARG A 184 11.87 11.84 8.48
CA ARG A 184 11.32 10.67 7.78
C ARG A 184 12.43 9.83 7.16
N LYS A 185 13.35 10.44 6.40
CA LYS A 185 14.50 9.74 5.80
C LYS A 185 15.42 9.11 6.85
N LEU A 186 15.63 9.78 7.98
CA LEU A 186 16.41 9.22 9.08
C LEU A 186 15.70 7.99 9.68
N ASN A 187 14.38 8.07 9.88
CA ASN A 187 13.58 6.95 10.38
C ASN A 187 13.61 5.77 9.39
N GLU A 188 13.38 6.01 8.09
CA GLU A 188 13.50 4.99 7.04
C GLU A 188 14.85 4.27 7.09
N ARG A 189 15.96 5.02 7.22
CA ARG A 189 17.31 4.45 7.36
C ARG A 189 17.46 3.60 8.63
N LYS A 190 16.95 4.07 9.77
CA LYS A 190 16.98 3.33 11.04
C LYS A 190 16.19 2.02 10.95
N GLN A 191 14.97 2.09 10.43
CA GLN A 191 14.10 0.91 10.27
C GLN A 191 14.72 -0.13 9.31
N LYS A 192 15.31 0.33 8.21
CA LYS A 192 16.03 -0.52 7.27
C LYS A 192 17.25 -1.20 7.90
N LEU A 193 18.04 -0.46 8.68
CA LEU A 193 19.20 -1.03 9.39
C LEU A 193 18.74 -2.05 10.44
N LEU A 194 17.72 -1.72 11.23
CA LEU A 194 17.15 -2.61 12.24
C LEU A 194 16.68 -3.94 11.61
N PHE A 195 15.96 -3.86 10.49
CA PHE A 195 15.50 -5.05 9.78
C PHE A 195 16.67 -5.89 9.25
N ARG A 196 17.69 -5.24 8.67
CA ARG A 196 18.90 -5.94 8.19
C ARG A 196 19.66 -6.64 9.32
N LEU A 197 19.79 -6.00 10.48
CA LEU A 197 20.43 -6.58 11.66
C LEU A 197 19.65 -7.80 12.18
N PHE A 198 18.33 -7.73 12.18
CA PHE A 198 17.48 -8.87 12.53
C PHE A 198 17.64 -10.04 11.53
N ALA A 199 17.50 -9.75 10.24
CA ALA A 199 17.46 -10.78 9.21
C ALA A 199 18.84 -11.32 8.80
N LYS A 200 19.95 -10.69 9.24
CA LYS A 200 21.34 -11.13 9.01
C LYS A 200 21.65 -11.54 7.56
N GLY A 201 21.14 -10.78 6.59
CA GLY A 201 21.31 -11.08 5.15
C GLY A 201 20.11 -11.75 4.49
N ASN A 202 19.25 -12.44 5.24
CA ASN A 202 18.04 -13.10 4.74
C ASN A 202 16.85 -12.14 4.51
N HIS A 203 17.13 -10.85 4.35
CA HIS A 203 16.12 -9.82 4.07
C HIS A 203 15.78 -9.71 2.58
N ILE A 204 16.55 -10.37 1.73
CA ILE A 204 16.26 -10.52 0.30
C ILE A 204 15.72 -11.92 0.10
N ILE A 205 14.46 -12.02 -0.32
CA ILE A 205 13.78 -13.27 -0.62
C ILE A 205 13.66 -13.37 -2.13
N GLN A 206 14.08 -14.51 -2.68
CA GLN A 206 14.09 -14.77 -4.10
C GLN A 206 13.45 -16.12 -4.40
N GLY A 207 12.83 -16.23 -5.57
CA GLY A 207 12.15 -17.42 -6.07
C GLY A 207 11.64 -17.17 -7.49
N TYR A 208 11.01 -18.15 -8.12
CA TYR A 208 10.50 -18.00 -9.51
C TYR A 208 8.99 -17.82 -9.57
N GLU A 209 8.30 -18.11 -8.48
CA GLU A 209 6.84 -17.98 -8.37
C GLU A 209 6.44 -17.17 -7.15
N PHE A 210 5.34 -16.42 -7.27
CA PHE A 210 4.81 -15.65 -6.14
C PHE A 210 4.37 -16.55 -4.98
N GLN A 211 3.83 -17.74 -5.27
CA GLN A 211 3.40 -18.71 -4.28
C GLN A 211 4.57 -19.27 -3.45
N GLU A 212 5.77 -19.30 -4.01
CA GLU A 212 7.00 -19.68 -3.31
C GLU A 212 7.50 -18.55 -2.39
N ILE A 213 7.44 -17.31 -2.88
CA ILE A 213 8.04 -16.15 -2.21
C ILE A 213 7.17 -15.64 -1.06
N MET A 214 5.86 -15.52 -1.28
CA MET A 214 4.97 -14.86 -0.32
C MET A 214 4.94 -15.53 1.06
N PRO A 215 4.88 -16.87 1.19
CA PRO A 215 4.94 -17.52 2.51
C PRO A 215 6.24 -17.22 3.27
N ARG A 216 7.37 -17.17 2.56
CA ARG A 216 8.69 -16.83 3.15
C ARG A 216 8.75 -15.36 3.57
N VAL A 217 8.12 -14.47 2.78
CA VAL A 217 7.96 -13.06 3.12
C VAL A 217 7.13 -12.90 4.39
N GLU A 218 5.97 -13.54 4.44
CA GLU A 218 5.05 -13.50 5.58
C GLU A 218 5.71 -14.01 6.85
N ASP A 219 6.37 -15.16 6.80
CA ASP A 219 7.10 -15.72 7.95
C ASP A 219 8.20 -14.76 8.45
N MET A 220 9.03 -14.20 7.56
CA MET A 220 10.07 -13.25 7.96
C MET A 220 9.49 -11.99 8.60
N MET A 221 8.43 -11.43 8.01
CA MET A 221 7.76 -10.24 8.51
C MET A 221 7.08 -10.49 9.86
N ASN A 222 6.45 -11.66 10.03
CA ASN A 222 5.83 -12.08 11.29
C ASN A 222 6.86 -12.28 12.40
N ARG A 223 7.99 -12.96 12.11
CA ARG A 223 9.07 -13.13 13.10
C ARG A 223 9.69 -11.81 13.52
N PHE A 224 9.93 -10.90 12.57
CA PHE A 224 10.45 -9.57 12.89
C PHE A 224 9.47 -8.78 13.79
N TYR A 225 8.18 -8.89 13.48
CA TYR A 225 7.13 -8.21 14.21
C TYR A 225 7.03 -8.69 15.66
N TRP A 226 6.91 -10.01 15.87
CA TRP A 226 6.82 -10.59 17.22
C TRP A 226 8.03 -10.25 18.08
N ARG A 227 9.25 -10.30 17.52
CA ARG A 227 10.45 -9.86 18.25
C ARG A 227 10.43 -8.37 18.62
N SER A 228 9.81 -7.53 17.79
CA SER A 228 9.69 -6.10 18.07
C SER A 228 8.71 -5.85 19.22
N ILE A 229 7.61 -6.59 19.28
CA ILE A 229 6.64 -6.53 20.38
C ILE A 229 7.24 -7.07 21.67
N GLU A 230 7.86 -8.25 21.61
CA GLU A 230 8.49 -8.90 22.76
C GLU A 230 9.44 -7.91 23.44
N LYS A 231 10.33 -7.26 22.67
CA LYS A 231 11.22 -6.21 23.20
C LYS A 231 10.47 -5.05 23.85
N MET A 232 9.35 -4.60 23.27
CA MET A 232 8.56 -3.50 23.81
C MET A 232 7.89 -3.90 25.13
N ILE A 233 7.29 -5.09 25.18
CA ILE A 233 6.64 -5.63 26.39
C ILE A 233 7.69 -5.86 27.48
N THR A 234 8.83 -6.51 27.17
CA THR A 234 9.90 -6.74 28.13
C THR A 234 10.43 -5.43 28.71
N LYS A 235 10.62 -4.40 27.86
CA LYS A 235 11.05 -3.07 28.31
C LYS A 235 10.04 -2.43 29.26
N GLN A 236 8.75 -2.41 28.88
CA GLN A 236 7.69 -1.87 29.73
C GLN A 236 7.57 -2.63 31.06
N TYR A 237 7.74 -3.95 31.03
CA TYR A 237 7.72 -4.77 32.23
C TYR A 237 8.92 -4.46 33.14
N SER A 238 10.14 -4.38 32.60
CA SER A 238 11.31 -3.98 33.39
C SER A 238 11.14 -2.59 33.98
N GLU A 239 10.69 -1.60 33.21
CA GLU A 239 10.49 -0.23 33.70
C GLU A 239 9.41 -0.14 34.80
N LYS A 240 8.46 -1.06 34.84
CA LYS A 240 7.34 -1.06 35.80
C LYS A 240 7.61 -1.91 37.06
N PHE A 241 8.50 -2.90 36.98
CA PHE A 241 8.67 -3.91 38.03
C PHE A 241 10.13 -4.08 38.51
N THR A 242 11.06 -3.24 38.07
CA THR A 242 12.32 -2.99 38.80
C THR A 242 12.23 -1.67 39.54
N GLU A 243 11.50 -1.70 40.66
CA GLU A 243 11.73 -0.93 41.91
C GLU A 243 11.89 -1.96 43.04
#